data_AF-A0A432SSJ7-F1
#
_entry.id   AF-A0A432SSJ7-F1
#
_cell.length_a   1.000
_cell.length_b   1.000
_cell.length_c   1.000
_cell.angle_alpha   90.00
_cell.angle_beta   90.00
_cell.angle_gamma   90.00
#
_symmetry.space_group_name_H-M   'P 1'
#
loop_
_entity.id
_entity.type
_entity.pdbx_description
1 polymer ?
#
loop_
_entity_poly.entity_id
_entity_poly.type
_entity_poly.pdbx_seq_one_letter_code
_entity_poly.pdbx_strand_id
1 'polypeptide(L)'
;MKASNKSFEQLLHLKGISKKAFSEYSGISYNTVAGWKKSGFVPPYAMVLLRRMPTSKASVSAGELIEAGLPRAILWNSQSDKQVPVDIFIVSTLQKAYNGFVIDKLAEFFGEESVLAALLKHKERISDRLVQRVIIHLQRVPQPA
;
A
#
# COMPACT_ATOMS: atom_id res chain seq x y z
N MET A 1 -17.19 13.16 6.94
CA MET A 1 -16.01 14.05 7.10
C MET A 1 -15.47 14.42 5.73
N LYS A 2 -15.08 15.69 5.52
CA LYS A 2 -14.44 16.14 4.29
C LYS A 2 -12.94 15.82 4.35
N ALA A 3 -12.38 15.14 3.35
CA ALA A 3 -10.94 14.91 3.30
C ALA A 3 -10.24 16.19 2.83
N SER A 4 -9.15 16.56 3.52
CA SER A 4 -8.38 17.75 3.14
C SER A 4 -7.45 17.45 1.96
N ASN A 5 -7.24 18.44 1.09
CA ASN A 5 -6.22 18.33 0.04
C ASN A 5 -4.83 18.05 0.62
N LYS A 6 -4.52 18.57 1.82
CA LYS A 6 -3.24 18.31 2.50
C LYS A 6 -3.03 16.82 2.76
N SER A 7 -4.04 16.12 3.27
CA SER A 7 -3.97 14.68 3.53
C SER A 7 -3.84 13.86 2.23
N PHE A 8 -4.48 14.30 1.16
CA PHE A 8 -4.38 13.67 -0.15
C PHE A 8 -2.97 13.82 -0.75
N GLU A 9 -2.41 15.02 -0.76
CA GLU A 9 -1.06 15.30 -1.26
C GLU A 9 0.01 14.57 -0.44
N GLN A 10 -0.16 14.50 0.88
CA GLN A 10 0.75 13.75 1.75
C GLN A 10 0.71 12.25 1.41
N LEU A 11 -0.48 11.67 1.22
CA LEU A 11 -0.60 10.26 0.89
C LEU A 11 -0.04 9.94 -0.51
N LEU A 12 -0.22 10.82 -1.49
CA LEU A 12 0.43 10.72 -2.81
C LEU A 12 1.95 10.63 -2.66
N HIS A 13 2.54 11.55 -1.90
CA HIS A 13 3.98 11.59 -1.64
C HIS A 13 4.47 10.32 -0.91
N LEU A 14 3.75 9.89 0.12
CA LEU A 14 4.08 8.67 0.88
C LEU A 14 4.05 7.41 0.02
N LYS A 15 3.14 7.33 -0.96
CA LYS A 15 3.08 6.23 -1.93
C LYS A 15 3.92 6.44 -3.19
N GLY A 16 4.61 7.57 -3.34
CA GLY A 16 5.39 7.90 -4.54
C GLY A 16 4.54 8.14 -5.80
N ILE A 17 3.24 8.39 -5.65
CA ILE A 17 2.29 8.48 -6.77
C ILE A 17 2.19 9.94 -7.24
N SER A 18 2.29 10.17 -8.54
CA SER A 18 2.00 11.48 -9.13
C SER A 18 0.49 11.68 -9.32
N LYS A 19 0.02 12.93 -9.32
CA LYS A 19 -1.40 13.23 -9.62
C LYS A 19 -1.84 12.72 -10.99
N LYS A 20 -0.92 12.68 -11.96
CA LYS A 20 -1.17 12.15 -13.30
C LYS A 20 -1.42 10.64 -13.23
N ALA A 21 -0.54 9.90 -12.55
CA ALA A 21 -0.71 8.47 -12.33
C ALA A 21 -2.01 8.16 -11.55
N PHE A 22 -2.33 8.96 -10.52
CA PHE A 22 -3.59 8.82 -9.79
C PHE A 22 -4.82 9.12 -10.67
N SER A 23 -4.74 10.13 -11.53
CA SER A 23 -5.80 10.47 -12.49
C SER A 23 -6.07 9.31 -13.46
N GLU A 24 -5.00 8.74 -14.02
CA GLU A 24 -5.08 7.56 -14.89
C GLU A 24 -5.68 6.35 -14.17
N TYR A 25 -5.23 6.06 -12.94
CA TYR A 25 -5.75 4.96 -12.13
C TYR A 25 -7.22 5.13 -11.72
N SER A 26 -7.61 6.33 -11.31
CA SER A 26 -8.94 6.61 -10.75
C SER A 26 -10.02 6.89 -11.81
N GLY A 27 -9.62 7.16 -13.05
CA GLY A 27 -10.50 7.67 -14.11
C GLY A 27 -10.98 9.12 -13.89
N ILE A 28 -10.52 9.79 -12.82
CA ILE A 28 -10.84 11.20 -12.56
C ILE A 28 -9.91 12.05 -13.42
N SER A 29 -10.45 13.05 -14.12
CA SER A 29 -9.63 13.91 -14.98
C SER A 29 -8.50 14.60 -14.21
N TYR A 30 -7.33 14.74 -14.83
CA TYR A 30 -6.17 15.37 -14.20
C TYR A 30 -6.47 16.80 -13.75
N ASN A 31 -7.24 17.56 -14.56
CA ASN A 31 -7.64 18.91 -14.24
C ASN A 31 -8.50 18.98 -12.97
N THR A 32 -9.38 18.00 -12.76
CA THR A 32 -10.16 17.86 -11.53
C THR A 32 -9.26 17.58 -10.32
N VAL A 33 -8.34 16.61 -10.45
CA VAL A 33 -7.40 16.24 -9.37
C VAL A 33 -6.49 17.41 -9.00
N ALA A 34 -5.94 18.12 -9.99
CA ALA A 34 -5.12 19.30 -9.78
C ALA A 34 -5.92 20.48 -9.18
N GLY A 35 -7.21 20.59 -9.54
CA GLY A 35 -8.14 21.61 -9.05
C GLY A 35 -8.45 21.50 -7.56
N TRP A 36 -8.31 20.32 -6.95
CA TRP A 36 -8.58 20.14 -5.51
C TRP A 36 -7.69 21.00 -4.62
N LYS A 37 -6.47 21.31 -5.06
CA LYS A 37 -5.58 22.27 -4.38
C LYS A 37 -6.23 23.64 -4.19
N LYS A 38 -6.99 24.12 -5.18
CA LYS A 38 -7.69 25.41 -5.12
C LYS A 38 -8.91 25.36 -4.19
N SER A 39 -9.66 24.26 -4.23
CA SER A 39 -10.85 24.09 -3.37
C SER A 39 -10.51 23.74 -1.92
N GLY A 40 -9.30 23.27 -1.64
CA GLY A 40 -8.88 22.72 -0.35
C GLY A 40 -9.51 21.37 0.02
N PHE A 41 -10.43 20.87 -0.81
CA PHE A 41 -11.26 19.70 -0.54
C PHE A 41 -11.01 18.58 -1.55
N VAL A 42 -11.01 17.35 -1.07
CA VAL A 42 -10.92 16.14 -1.87
C VAL A 42 -12.16 15.28 -1.60
N PRO A 43 -12.89 14.84 -2.64
CA PRO A 43 -14.03 13.94 -2.46
C PRO A 43 -13.63 12.66 -1.69
N PRO A 44 -14.43 12.19 -0.72
CA PRO A 44 -14.09 11.01 0.08
C PRO A 44 -13.77 9.76 -0.75
N TYR A 45 -14.48 9.54 -1.86
CA TYR A 45 -14.24 8.40 -2.74
C TYR A 45 -12.84 8.43 -3.39
N ALA A 46 -12.30 9.62 -3.69
CA ALA A 46 -10.95 9.76 -4.24
C ALA A 46 -9.88 9.33 -3.24
N MET A 47 -10.09 9.58 -1.94
CA MET A 47 -9.20 9.07 -0.89
C MET A 47 -9.25 7.54 -0.79
N VAL A 48 -10.43 6.94 -0.97
CA VAL A 48 -10.57 5.47 -0.99
C VAL A 48 -9.80 4.88 -2.17
N LEU A 49 -9.92 5.48 -3.36
CA LEU A 49 -9.18 5.07 -4.55
C LEU A 49 -7.66 5.21 -4.33
N LEU A 50 -7.19 6.32 -3.74
CA LEU A 50 -5.76 6.52 -3.49
C LEU A 50 -5.20 5.51 -2.48
N ARG A 51 -5.98 5.13 -1.46
CA ARG A 51 -5.56 4.09 -0.51
C ARG A 51 -5.38 2.73 -1.18
N ARG A 52 -6.29 2.38 -2.09
CA ARG A 52 -6.25 1.14 -2.88
C ARG A 52 -5.19 1.13 -3.98
N MET A 53 -4.73 2.31 -4.41
CA MET A 53 -3.67 2.41 -5.41
C MET A 53 -2.35 1.89 -4.85
N PRO A 54 -1.70 0.90 -5.49
CA PRO A 54 -0.39 0.40 -5.08
C PRO A 54 0.68 1.50 -5.00
N THR A 55 1.62 1.36 -4.07
CA THR A 55 2.79 2.25 -4.02
C THR A 55 3.69 2.05 -5.24
N SER A 56 4.31 3.12 -5.73
CA SER A 56 5.32 3.07 -6.79
C SER A 56 6.76 3.06 -6.25
N LYS A 57 6.93 3.12 -4.92
CA LYS A 57 8.25 3.21 -4.30
C LYS A 57 9.00 1.88 -4.37
N ALA A 58 10.31 1.96 -4.60
CA ALA A 58 11.21 0.82 -4.51
C ALA A 58 11.63 0.48 -3.06
N SER A 59 11.60 1.46 -2.16
CA SER A 59 11.90 1.30 -0.73
C SER A 59 10.92 2.08 0.13
N VAL A 60 10.75 1.62 1.37
CA VAL A 60 9.89 2.23 2.39
C VAL A 60 10.57 2.24 3.75
N SER A 61 10.23 3.24 4.57
CA SER A 61 10.57 3.26 5.99
C SER A 61 9.37 2.90 6.87
N ALA A 62 9.63 2.44 8.09
CA ALA A 62 8.56 2.15 9.05
C ALA A 62 7.73 3.40 9.39
N GLY A 63 8.36 4.58 9.46
CA GLY A 63 7.69 5.85 9.65
C GLY A 63 6.69 6.18 8.54
N GLU A 64 7.12 6.03 7.28
CA GLU A 64 6.26 6.28 6.11
C GLU A 64 5.03 5.36 6.09
N LEU A 65 5.23 4.09 6.46
CA LEU A 65 4.14 3.11 6.52
C LEU A 65 3.12 3.47 7.62
N ILE A 66 3.58 3.90 8.79
CA ILE A 66 2.69 4.33 9.90
C ILE A 66 1.89 5.56 9.47
N GLU A 67 2.56 6.57 8.89
CA GLU A 67 1.89 7.78 8.44
C GLU A 67 0.86 7.51 7.34
N ALA A 68 1.12 6.52 6.49
CA ALA A 68 0.19 6.10 5.46
C ALA A 68 -0.95 5.20 5.98
N GLY A 69 -0.95 4.85 7.27
CA GLY A 69 -2.03 4.14 7.96
C GLY A 69 -1.78 2.65 8.20
N LEU A 70 -0.55 2.16 7.98
CA LEU A 70 -0.21 0.77 8.30
C LEU A 70 -0.08 0.58 9.82
N PRO A 71 -0.72 -0.44 10.41
CA PRO A 71 -0.64 -0.71 11.84
C PRO A 71 0.80 -1.00 12.29
N ARG A 72 1.23 -0.36 13.39
CA ARG A 72 2.55 -0.60 14.00
C ARG A 72 2.80 -2.07 14.34
N ALA A 73 1.76 -2.82 14.69
CA ALA A 73 1.86 -4.25 15.03
C ALA A 73 2.37 -5.14 13.87
N ILE A 74 2.28 -4.66 12.63
CA ILE A 74 2.78 -5.37 11.44
C ILE A 74 4.27 -5.08 11.21
N LEU A 75 4.77 -3.98 11.75
CA LEU A 75 6.15 -3.54 11.50
C LEU A 75 7.11 -4.39 12.30
N TRP A 76 8.01 -5.05 11.59
CA TRP A 76 9.06 -5.86 12.21
C TRP A 76 10.31 -5.04 12.57
N ASN A 77 10.43 -3.81 12.06
CA ASN A 77 11.54 -2.89 12.27
C ASN A 77 11.12 -1.74 13.21
N SER A 78 11.90 -1.50 14.26
CA SER A 78 11.71 -0.41 15.22
C SER A 78 12.34 0.91 14.80
N GLN A 79 13.23 0.90 13.79
CA GLN A 79 13.87 2.11 13.27
C GLN A 79 12.94 2.78 12.24
N SER A 80 12.35 3.92 12.61
CA SER A 80 11.36 4.64 11.79
C SER A 80 11.92 5.15 10.47
N ASP A 81 13.20 5.51 10.43
CA ASP A 81 13.78 6.29 9.32
C ASP A 81 14.60 5.43 8.36
N LYS A 82 14.84 4.17 8.72
CA LYS A 82 15.62 3.26 7.89
C LYS A 82 14.83 2.85 6.66
N GLN A 83 15.37 3.18 5.49
CA GLN A 83 14.82 2.74 4.21
C GLN A 83 15.12 1.26 3.96
N VAL A 84 14.09 0.50 3.61
CA VAL A 84 14.17 -0.93 3.31
C VAL A 84 13.53 -1.18 1.95
N PRO A 85 14.13 -1.97 1.05
CA PRO A 85 13.47 -2.36 -0.19
C PRO A 85 12.10 -2.99 0.05
N VAL A 86 11.11 -2.63 -0.78
CA VAL A 86 9.71 -3.06 -0.58
C VAL A 86 9.56 -4.58 -0.55
N ASP A 87 10.23 -5.28 -1.46
CA ASP A 87 10.20 -6.75 -1.52
C ASP A 87 10.77 -7.38 -0.24
N ILE A 88 11.89 -6.86 0.27
CA ILE A 88 12.49 -7.31 1.52
C ILE A 88 11.57 -7.02 2.70
N PHE A 89 10.93 -5.85 2.73
CA PHE A 89 10.00 -5.50 3.79
C PHE A 89 8.80 -6.45 3.82
N ILE A 90 8.16 -6.70 2.66
CA ILE A 90 7.02 -7.61 2.52
C ILE A 90 7.41 -9.02 2.98
N VAL A 91 8.50 -9.57 2.44
CA VAL A 91 8.94 -10.94 2.73
C VAL A 91 9.29 -11.10 4.21
N SER A 92 10.05 -10.18 4.78
CA SER A 92 10.45 -10.24 6.20
C SER A 92 9.24 -10.13 7.13
N THR A 93 8.24 -9.31 6.75
CA THR A 93 6.98 -9.21 7.50
C THR A 93 6.23 -10.54 7.49
N LEU A 94 6.06 -11.13 6.30
CA LEU A 94 5.33 -12.38 6.12
C LEU A 94 6.04 -13.57 6.76
N GLN A 95 7.37 -13.58 6.80
CA GLN A 95 8.14 -14.61 7.52
C GLN A 95 7.87 -14.58 9.03
N LYS A 96 7.60 -13.40 9.61
CA LYS A 96 7.25 -13.28 11.03
C LYS A 96 5.78 -13.60 11.29
N ALA A 97 4.87 -13.10 10.45
CA ALA A 97 3.43 -13.32 10.59
C ALA A 97 2.71 -13.22 9.24
N TYR A 98 1.93 -14.25 8.89
CA TYR A 98 1.16 -14.32 7.65
C TYR A 98 -0.31 -14.72 7.91
N ASN A 99 -0.88 -14.23 9.01
CA ASN A 99 -2.33 -14.31 9.21
C ASN A 99 -3.06 -13.39 8.22
N GLY A 100 -4.36 -13.61 8.02
CA GLY A 100 -5.14 -12.88 7.03
C GLY A 100 -5.05 -11.35 7.16
N PHE A 101 -5.12 -10.84 8.40
CA PHE A 101 -5.00 -9.41 8.68
C PHE A 101 -3.69 -8.79 8.17
N VAL A 102 -2.56 -9.48 8.37
CA VAL A 102 -1.25 -8.99 7.86
C VAL A 102 -1.24 -8.99 6.33
N ILE A 103 -1.74 -10.06 5.72
CA ILE A 103 -1.79 -10.20 4.26
C ILE A 103 -2.66 -9.09 3.66
N ASP A 104 -3.86 -8.87 4.19
CA ASP A 104 -4.79 -7.84 3.73
C ASP A 104 -4.17 -6.44 3.79
N LYS A 105 -3.45 -6.13 4.88
CA LYS A 105 -2.82 -4.81 5.06
C LYS A 105 -1.63 -4.60 4.15
N LEU A 106 -0.84 -5.64 3.88
CA LEU A 106 0.24 -5.55 2.90
C LEU A 106 -0.33 -5.41 1.48
N ALA A 107 -1.37 -6.16 1.12
CA ALA A 107 -2.04 -6.05 -0.17
C ALA A 107 -2.70 -4.68 -0.37
N GLU A 108 -3.39 -4.15 0.65
CA GLU A 108 -4.00 -2.82 0.61
C GLU A 108 -2.95 -1.72 0.36
N PHE A 109 -1.77 -1.84 0.98
CA PHE A 109 -0.75 -0.80 0.88
C PHE A 109 0.12 -0.91 -0.37
N PHE A 110 0.66 -2.11 -0.62
CA PHE A 110 1.64 -2.39 -1.67
C PHE A 110 1.02 -2.88 -2.99
N GLY A 111 -0.24 -3.31 -2.97
CA GLY A 111 -0.88 -4.02 -4.08
C GLY A 111 -0.63 -5.53 -4.02
N GLU A 112 -1.64 -6.30 -4.38
CA GLU A 112 -1.58 -7.77 -4.43
C GLU A 112 -0.46 -8.27 -5.34
N GLU A 113 -0.33 -7.67 -6.53
CA GLU A 113 0.72 -8.02 -7.49
C GLU A 113 2.13 -7.83 -6.91
N SER A 114 2.38 -6.72 -6.21
CA SER A 114 3.66 -6.46 -5.56
C SER A 114 3.96 -7.46 -4.45
N VAL A 115 2.95 -7.86 -3.67
CA VAL A 115 3.09 -8.88 -2.62
C VAL A 115 3.44 -10.23 -3.24
N LEU A 116 2.73 -10.63 -4.29
CA LEU A 116 2.99 -11.88 -5.01
C LEU A 116 4.37 -11.86 -5.68
N ALA A 117 4.74 -10.77 -6.35
CA ALA A 117 6.04 -10.61 -6.99
C ALA A 117 7.19 -10.69 -5.98
N ALA A 118 7.04 -10.07 -4.80
CA ALA A 118 8.03 -10.17 -3.72
C ALA A 118 8.22 -11.61 -3.24
N LEU A 119 7.13 -12.36 -3.06
CA LEU A 119 7.20 -13.78 -2.67
C LEU A 119 7.86 -14.64 -3.74
N LEU A 120 7.50 -14.45 -5.01
CA LEU A 120 8.09 -15.21 -6.11
C LEU A 120 9.59 -14.92 -6.27
N LYS A 121 9.98 -13.65 -6.15
CA LYS A 121 11.38 -13.22 -6.23
C LYS A 121 12.26 -13.86 -5.16
N HIS A 122 11.70 -14.08 -3.96
CA HIS A 122 12.43 -14.64 -2.82
C HIS A 122 12.01 -16.08 -2.48
N LYS A 123 11.38 -16.80 -3.42
CA LYS A 123 10.79 -18.14 -3.20
C LYS A 123 11.78 -19.13 -2.56
N GLU A 124 13.04 -19.10 -2.97
CA GLU A 124 14.08 -20.00 -2.47
C GLU A 124 14.46 -19.76 -0.99
N ARG A 125 14.10 -18.60 -0.44
CA ARG A 125 14.45 -18.18 0.93
C ARG A 125 13.27 -18.25 1.89
N ILE A 126 12.11 -18.70 1.42
CA ILE A 126 10.87 -18.77 2.20
C ILE A 126 10.22 -20.14 2.06
N SER A 127 9.41 -20.54 3.05
CA SER A 127 8.73 -21.83 2.99
C SER A 127 7.62 -21.84 1.93
N ASP A 128 7.49 -22.94 1.19
CA ASP A 128 6.39 -23.13 0.22
C ASP A 128 5.01 -23.01 0.87
N ARG A 129 4.88 -23.44 2.14
CA ARG A 129 3.65 -23.31 2.92
C ARG A 129 3.21 -21.85 3.08
N LEU A 130 4.16 -20.95 3.34
CA LEU A 130 3.89 -19.51 3.43
C LEU A 130 3.39 -19.00 2.07
N VAL A 131 4.13 -19.32 1.00
CA VAL A 131 3.79 -18.87 -0.36
C VAL A 131 2.39 -19.32 -0.74
N GLN A 132 2.08 -20.60 -0.59
CA GLN A 132 0.76 -21.15 -0.87
C GLN A 132 -0.34 -20.48 -0.05
N ARG A 133 -0.10 -20.26 1.26
CA ARG A 133 -1.11 -19.65 2.13
C ARG A 133 -1.41 -18.21 1.74
N VAL A 134 -0.39 -17.43 1.36
CA VAL A 134 -0.58 -16.06 0.88
C VAL A 134 -1.30 -16.04 -0.46
N ILE A 135 -0.91 -16.90 -1.41
CA ILE A 135 -1.58 -17.02 -2.72
C ILE A 135 -3.06 -17.36 -2.52
N ILE A 136 -3.38 -18.38 -1.73
CA ILE A 136 -4.77 -18.80 -1.47
C ILE A 136 -5.56 -17.66 -0.83
N HIS A 137 -4.95 -16.91 0.10
CA HIS A 137 -5.62 -15.79 0.76
C HIS A 137 -5.93 -14.66 -0.21
N LEU A 138 -4.99 -14.26 -1.06
CA LEU A 138 -5.18 -13.19 -2.05
C LEU A 138 -6.12 -13.60 -3.20
N GLN A 139 -6.18 -14.88 -3.55
CA GLN A 139 -7.10 -15.39 -4.57
C GLN A 139 -8.55 -15.51 -4.09
N ARG A 140 -8.81 -15.41 -2.78
CA ARG A 140 -10.19 -15.34 -2.27
C ARG A 140 -10.76 -13.98 -2.62
N VAL A 141 -11.52 -13.93 -3.72
CA VAL A 141 -12.39 -12.82 -4.12
C VAL A 141 -13.10 -12.24 -2.89
N PRO A 142 -13.10 -10.91 -2.66
CA PRO A 142 -13.83 -10.32 -1.56
C PRO A 142 -15.34 -10.55 -1.79
N GLN A 143 -15.97 -11.28 -0.87
CA GLN A 143 -17.42 -11.27 -0.72
C GLN A 143 -17.84 -9.83 -0.38
N PRO A 144 -18.67 -9.16 -1.19
CA PRO A 144 -19.28 -7.92 -0.76
C PRO A 144 -20.16 -8.20 0.46
N ALA A 145 -19.90 -7.47 1.55
CA ALA A 145 -20.84 -7.35 2.66
C ALA A 145 -22.07 -6.53 2.24
#